data_AF-A0A2E0SN05-F1
#
_entry.id   AF-A0A2E0SN05-F1
#
_cell.length_a   1.000
_cell.length_b   1.000
_cell.length_c   1.000
_cell.angle_alpha   90.00
_cell.angle_beta   90.00
_cell.angle_gamma   90.00
#
_symmetry.space_group_name_H-M   'P 1'
#
loop_
_entity.id
_entity.type
_entity.pdbx_description
1 polymer ?
#
loop_
_entity_poly.entity_id
_entity_poly.type
_entity_poly.pdbx_seq_one_letter_code
_entity_poly.pdbx_strand_id
1 'polypeptide(L)'
;MVPKEAAKANPWSWRGRFLDHESQTEIALLKRGYHIGFIQSDDMKYWQAWFEFVTKKHGLSHKPALVGMSGGGRNAFNWATMNPDHVSCIYADNPLITRESLMKLDRLIERDVPLLHVCGSLDPLSVNHTYPIESIYHQLGGRISVMIKDSVGHVRVASRRSSRQTNSPATSAIQAG
;
A
#
# COMPACT_ATOMS: atom_id res chain seq x y z
N MET A 1 -9.46 -10.04 -3.39
CA MET A 1 -9.59 -11.39 -2.78
C MET A 1 -10.67 -11.34 -1.72
N VAL A 2 -11.43 -12.43 -1.57
CA VAL A 2 -12.55 -12.52 -0.61
C VAL A 2 -12.21 -13.51 0.52
N PRO A 3 -12.62 -13.27 1.76
CA PRO A 3 -12.43 -14.22 2.86
C PRO A 3 -13.36 -15.43 2.71
N LYS A 4 -13.07 -16.52 3.44
CA LYS A 4 -13.99 -17.68 3.50
C LYS A 4 -15.31 -17.31 4.18
N GLU A 5 -15.24 -16.49 5.22
CA GLU A 5 -16.37 -15.94 5.95
C GLU A 5 -16.11 -14.45 6.16
N ALA A 6 -17.03 -13.60 5.69
CA ALA A 6 -16.87 -12.15 5.78
C ALA A 6 -17.21 -11.65 7.19
N ALA A 7 -16.36 -10.78 7.74
CA ALA A 7 -16.66 -10.09 8.97
C ALA A 7 -17.79 -9.07 8.78
N LYS A 8 -18.49 -8.74 9.88
CA LYS A 8 -19.58 -7.75 9.87
C LYS A 8 -19.12 -6.43 9.27
N ALA A 9 -19.99 -5.81 8.46
CA ALA A 9 -19.75 -4.56 7.73
C ALA A 9 -18.70 -4.64 6.60
N ASN A 10 -18.34 -5.85 6.15
CA ASN A 10 -17.46 -6.10 5.00
C ASN A 10 -16.17 -5.26 5.04
N PRO A 11 -15.35 -5.39 6.11
CA PRO A 11 -14.10 -4.67 6.19
C PRO A 11 -13.14 -5.17 5.11
N TRP A 12 -12.21 -4.30 4.73
CA TRP A 12 -11.23 -4.62 3.72
C TRP A 12 -9.94 -3.85 3.91
N SER A 13 -8.83 -4.47 3.49
CA SER A 13 -7.56 -3.78 3.33
C SER A 13 -7.32 -3.43 1.87
N TRP A 14 -6.52 -2.40 1.64
CA TRP A 14 -6.25 -1.91 0.30
C TRP A 14 -4.78 -1.62 0.08
N ARG A 15 -4.20 -2.29 -0.91
CA ARG A 15 -2.78 -2.19 -1.26
C ARG A 15 -2.56 -1.69 -2.68
N GLY A 16 -1.57 -0.80 -2.81
CA GLY A 16 -1.21 -0.12 -4.07
C GLY A 16 -0.13 -0.78 -4.91
N ARG A 17 0.70 -1.64 -4.28
CA ARG A 17 1.87 -2.26 -4.90
C ARG A 17 2.23 -3.57 -4.20
N PHE A 18 2.90 -4.47 -4.93
CA PHE A 18 3.60 -5.64 -4.38
C PHE A 18 2.68 -6.65 -3.67
N LEU A 19 1.56 -7.06 -4.30
CA LEU A 19 0.59 -7.98 -3.68
C LEU A 19 1.21 -9.29 -3.16
N ASP A 20 2.18 -9.84 -3.90
CA ASP A 20 2.79 -11.15 -3.60
C ASP A 20 4.02 -11.05 -2.68
N HIS A 21 4.26 -9.88 -2.07
CA HIS A 21 5.41 -9.64 -1.22
C HIS A 21 4.98 -9.32 0.21
N GLU A 22 5.54 -10.05 1.18
CA GLU A 22 5.18 -9.94 2.61
C GLU A 22 3.67 -10.13 2.86
N SER A 23 3.09 -11.16 2.22
CA SER A 23 1.64 -11.43 2.21
C SER A 23 1.05 -11.91 3.55
N GLN A 24 1.86 -11.96 4.61
CA GLN A 24 1.42 -12.41 5.93
C GLN A 24 0.28 -11.56 6.49
N THR A 25 0.30 -10.25 6.19
CA THR A 25 -0.76 -9.33 6.60
C THR A 25 -2.08 -9.69 5.91
N GLU A 26 -2.06 -9.86 4.58
CA GLU A 26 -3.23 -10.23 3.79
C GLU A 26 -3.80 -11.59 4.21
N ILE A 27 -2.93 -12.58 4.45
CA ILE A 27 -3.34 -13.91 4.93
C ILE A 27 -4.02 -13.80 6.30
N ALA A 28 -3.42 -13.04 7.23
CA ALA A 28 -3.95 -12.86 8.57
C ALA A 28 -5.29 -12.11 8.59
N LEU A 29 -5.47 -11.14 7.67
CA LEU A 29 -6.70 -10.38 7.49
C LEU A 29 -7.80 -11.21 6.83
N LEU A 30 -7.49 -11.99 5.79
CA LEU A 30 -8.44 -12.93 5.18
C LEU A 30 -9.00 -13.94 6.21
N LYS A 31 -8.14 -14.47 7.08
CA LYS A 31 -8.55 -15.36 8.18
C LYS A 31 -9.47 -14.67 9.21
N ARG A 32 -9.44 -13.34 9.30
CA ARG A 32 -10.28 -12.51 10.17
C ARG A 32 -11.51 -11.94 9.45
N GLY A 33 -11.78 -12.38 8.23
CA GLY A 33 -12.95 -11.96 7.47
C GLY A 33 -12.82 -10.61 6.75
N TYR A 34 -11.61 -10.10 6.58
CA TYR A 34 -11.36 -8.93 5.74
C TYR A 34 -11.25 -9.33 4.27
N HIS A 35 -11.82 -8.51 3.40
CA HIS A 35 -11.55 -8.57 1.96
C HIS A 35 -10.20 -7.89 1.67
N ILE A 36 -9.55 -8.27 0.58
CA ILE A 36 -8.28 -7.66 0.16
C ILE A 36 -8.49 -7.00 -1.21
N GLY A 37 -8.43 -5.67 -1.23
CA GLY A 37 -8.40 -4.86 -2.42
C GLY A 37 -6.97 -4.63 -2.89
N PHE A 38 -6.75 -4.71 -4.20
CA PHE A 38 -5.45 -4.45 -4.79
C PHE A 38 -5.63 -3.68 -6.09
N ILE A 39 -4.87 -2.61 -6.25
CA ILE A 39 -4.71 -1.92 -7.52
C ILE A 39 -3.25 -1.54 -7.67
N GLN A 40 -2.70 -1.69 -8.89
CA GLN A 40 -1.34 -1.25 -9.18
C GLN A 40 -1.38 0.01 -10.05
N SER A 41 -1.44 1.17 -9.40
CA SER A 41 -1.41 2.47 -10.07
C SER A 41 -0.92 3.57 -9.13
N ASP A 42 -0.18 4.53 -9.68
CA ASP A 42 0.20 5.76 -8.96
C ASP A 42 -0.82 6.90 -9.13
N ASP A 43 -1.71 6.79 -10.10
CA ASP A 43 -2.66 7.84 -10.43
C ASP A 43 -3.93 7.67 -9.59
N MET A 44 -4.21 8.68 -8.76
CA MET A 44 -5.31 8.69 -7.79
C MET A 44 -6.69 8.62 -8.45
N LYS A 45 -6.82 8.91 -9.75
CA LYS A 45 -8.10 8.72 -10.46
C LYS A 45 -8.51 7.25 -10.51
N TYR A 46 -7.54 6.35 -10.63
CA TYR A 46 -7.80 4.90 -10.61
C TYR A 46 -8.06 4.39 -9.20
N TRP A 47 -7.43 5.00 -8.18
CA TRP A 47 -7.76 4.72 -6.80
C TRP A 47 -9.21 5.12 -6.49
N GLN A 48 -9.63 6.31 -6.91
CA GLN A 48 -11.00 6.77 -6.76
C GLN A 48 -12.00 5.81 -7.44
N ALA A 49 -11.76 5.47 -8.71
CA ALA A 49 -12.61 4.53 -9.44
C ALA A 49 -12.67 3.15 -8.77
N TRP A 50 -11.54 2.66 -8.26
CA TRP A 50 -11.47 1.40 -7.52
C TRP A 50 -12.27 1.45 -6.22
N PHE A 51 -12.09 2.51 -5.41
CA PHE A 51 -12.83 2.71 -4.18
C PHE A 51 -14.34 2.72 -4.43
N GLU A 52 -14.80 3.46 -5.45
CA GLU A 52 -16.21 3.49 -5.82
C GLU A 52 -16.71 2.15 -6.31
N PHE A 53 -15.93 1.44 -7.12
CA PHE A 53 -16.28 0.12 -7.60
C PHE A 53 -16.49 -0.86 -6.44
N VAL A 54 -15.55 -0.96 -5.51
CA VAL A 54 -15.64 -1.94 -4.41
C VAL A 54 -16.69 -1.57 -3.36
N THR A 55 -16.88 -0.28 -3.07
CA THR A 55 -17.90 0.15 -2.10
C THR A 55 -19.31 0.05 -2.69
N LYS A 56 -19.53 0.53 -3.92
CA LYS A 56 -20.87 0.56 -4.54
C LYS A 56 -21.30 -0.79 -5.13
N LYS A 57 -20.38 -1.54 -5.77
CA LYS A 57 -20.73 -2.81 -6.44
C LYS A 57 -20.58 -4.02 -5.55
N HIS A 58 -19.64 -3.99 -4.61
CA HIS A 58 -19.35 -5.13 -3.73
C HIS A 58 -19.76 -4.88 -2.26
N GLY A 59 -20.29 -3.70 -1.94
CA GLY A 59 -20.79 -3.41 -0.59
C GLY A 59 -19.70 -3.46 0.48
N LEU A 60 -18.44 -3.23 0.10
CA LEU A 60 -17.34 -3.15 1.06
C LEU A 60 -17.44 -1.84 1.85
N SER A 61 -16.91 -1.84 3.08
CA SER A 61 -16.88 -0.67 3.96
C SER A 61 -16.30 0.57 3.28
N HIS A 62 -16.81 1.76 3.59
CA HIS A 62 -16.28 3.02 3.08
C HIS A 62 -14.97 3.45 3.77
N LYS A 63 -14.47 2.67 4.74
CA LYS A 63 -13.26 2.95 5.52
C LYS A 63 -12.22 1.82 5.40
N PRO A 64 -11.58 1.63 4.23
CA PRO A 64 -10.50 0.65 4.07
C PRO A 64 -9.35 0.87 5.06
N ALA A 65 -8.69 -0.23 5.44
CA ALA A 65 -7.38 -0.21 6.05
C ALA A 65 -6.31 -0.14 4.94
N LEU A 66 -5.55 0.95 4.86
CA LEU A 66 -4.55 1.10 3.81
C LEU A 66 -3.28 0.34 4.17
N VAL A 67 -2.72 -0.39 3.22
CA VAL A 67 -1.48 -1.15 3.37
C VAL A 67 -0.47 -0.66 2.36
N GLY A 68 0.68 -0.17 2.82
CA GLY A 68 1.67 0.46 1.95
C GLY A 68 3.11 0.09 2.29
N MET A 69 3.79 -0.57 1.36
CA MET A 69 5.24 -0.83 1.47
C MET A 69 6.03 0.03 0.50
N SER A 70 7.12 0.68 0.94
CA SER A 70 7.97 1.51 0.07
C SER A 70 7.12 2.48 -0.77
N GLY A 71 7.19 2.42 -2.11
CA GLY A 71 6.34 3.21 -3.00
C GLY A 71 4.83 3.02 -2.83
N GLY A 72 4.38 1.89 -2.29
CA GLY A 72 2.99 1.67 -1.92
C GLY A 72 2.55 2.52 -0.72
N GLY A 73 3.48 2.86 0.18
CA GLY A 73 3.25 3.84 1.26
C GLY A 73 2.85 5.20 0.70
N ARG A 74 3.52 5.64 -0.38
CA ARG A 74 3.19 6.90 -1.05
C ARG A 74 1.75 6.88 -1.57
N ASN A 75 1.30 5.77 -2.14
CA ASN A 75 -0.07 5.68 -2.62
C ASN A 75 -1.08 5.72 -1.45
N ALA A 76 -0.79 5.00 -0.36
CA ALA A 76 -1.63 4.99 0.84
C ALA A 76 -1.75 6.39 1.46
N PHE A 77 -0.64 7.10 1.67
CA PHE A 77 -0.66 8.45 2.23
C PHE A 77 -1.30 9.48 1.30
N ASN A 78 -1.07 9.39 -0.02
CA ASN A 78 -1.75 10.26 -0.98
C ASN A 78 -3.26 10.08 -0.91
N TRP A 79 -3.76 8.85 -0.94
CA TRP A 79 -5.20 8.58 -0.81
C TRP A 79 -5.76 9.09 0.52
N ALA A 80 -5.10 8.74 1.64
CA ALA A 80 -5.58 9.05 2.96
C ALA A 80 -5.68 10.55 3.21
N THR A 81 -4.62 11.29 2.86
CA THR A 81 -4.58 12.75 3.07
C THR A 81 -5.52 13.51 2.13
N MET A 82 -5.94 12.91 1.01
CA MET A 82 -7.00 13.46 0.16
C MET A 82 -8.41 13.12 0.68
N ASN A 83 -8.58 11.94 1.27
CA ASN A 83 -9.87 11.34 1.65
C ASN A 83 -9.87 10.85 3.11
N PRO A 84 -9.66 11.73 4.11
CA PRO A 84 -9.44 11.31 5.50
C PRO A 84 -10.66 10.58 6.12
N ASP A 85 -11.87 10.87 5.65
CA ASP A 85 -13.11 10.19 6.10
C ASP A 85 -13.25 8.77 5.54
N HIS A 86 -12.44 8.40 4.55
CA HIS A 86 -12.48 7.12 3.83
C HIS A 86 -11.26 6.23 4.13
N VAL A 87 -10.81 6.26 5.38
CA VAL A 87 -9.71 5.44 5.89
C VAL A 87 -10.04 5.01 7.32
N SER A 88 -9.73 3.77 7.67
CA SER A 88 -9.83 3.28 9.06
C SER A 88 -8.50 3.29 9.79
N CYS A 89 -7.41 2.94 9.10
CA CYS A 89 -6.04 3.00 9.59
C CYS A 89 -5.05 2.91 8.42
N ILE A 90 -3.77 3.16 8.70
CA ILE A 90 -2.67 2.89 7.76
C ILE A 90 -1.69 1.94 8.42
N TYR A 91 -1.43 0.80 7.78
CA TYR A 91 -0.31 -0.07 8.05
C TYR A 91 0.77 0.13 6.98
N ALA A 92 1.98 0.50 7.39
CA ALA A 92 3.04 0.87 6.48
C ALA A 92 4.36 0.15 6.78
N ASP A 93 4.97 -0.46 5.76
CA ASP A 93 6.27 -1.14 5.88
C ASP A 93 7.33 -0.35 5.09
N ASN A 94 8.32 0.21 5.78
CA ASN A 94 9.35 1.09 5.20
C ASN A 94 8.78 2.07 4.16
N PRO A 95 7.77 2.90 4.50
CA PRO A 95 7.01 3.66 3.51
C PRO A 95 7.81 4.80 2.90
N LEU A 96 7.48 5.13 1.65
CA LEU A 96 7.70 6.46 1.10
C LEU A 96 6.49 7.34 1.44
N ILE A 97 6.72 8.62 1.68
CA ILE A 97 5.68 9.65 1.74
C ILE A 97 6.09 10.85 0.86
N THR A 98 5.12 11.54 0.27
CA THR A 98 5.38 12.79 -0.47
C THR A 98 5.44 13.97 0.50
N ARG A 99 6.13 15.05 0.12
CA ARG A 99 6.11 16.31 0.88
C ARG A 99 4.69 16.85 1.05
N GLU A 100 3.86 16.74 0.01
CA GLU A 100 2.47 17.17 0.05
C GLU A 100 1.65 16.41 1.10
N SER A 101 1.73 15.08 1.14
CA SER A 101 1.04 14.29 2.16
C SER A 101 1.59 14.53 3.56
N LEU A 102 2.91 14.73 3.70
CA LEU A 102 3.51 15.07 4.99
C LEU A 102 2.95 16.38 5.57
N MET A 103 2.68 17.37 4.70
CA MET A 103 2.07 18.63 5.10
C MET A 103 0.57 18.56 5.41
N LYS A 104 -0.09 17.42 5.13
CA LYS A 104 -1.53 17.20 5.31
C LYS A 104 -1.84 16.11 6.35
N LEU A 105 -0.89 15.80 7.22
CA LEU A 105 -1.06 14.76 8.24
C LEU A 105 -2.08 15.16 9.32
N ASP A 106 -2.22 16.45 9.58
CA ASP A 106 -3.29 17.04 10.43
C ASP A 106 -4.68 16.53 10.04
N ARG A 107 -4.99 16.43 8.74
CA ARG A 107 -6.27 15.93 8.23
C ARG A 107 -6.60 14.50 8.71
N LEU A 108 -5.58 13.67 8.90
CA LEU A 108 -5.74 12.29 9.39
C LEU A 108 -5.92 12.27 10.91
N ILE A 109 -5.22 13.15 11.61
CA ILE A 109 -5.29 13.30 13.07
C ILE A 109 -6.68 13.81 13.49
N GLU A 110 -7.23 14.78 12.76
CA GLU A 110 -8.59 15.28 12.97
C GLU A 110 -9.68 14.20 12.82
N ARG A 111 -9.36 13.05 12.23
CA ARG A 111 -10.25 11.89 12.07
C ARG A 111 -9.84 10.69 12.91
N ASP A 112 -8.89 10.89 13.82
CA ASP A 112 -8.31 9.86 14.68
C ASP A 112 -7.87 8.61 13.89
N VAL A 113 -7.25 8.81 12.72
CA VAL A 113 -6.74 7.71 11.91
C VAL A 113 -5.42 7.22 12.51
N PRO A 114 -5.36 5.98 13.04
CA PRO A 114 -4.14 5.44 13.61
C PRO A 114 -3.17 4.95 12.54
N LEU A 115 -1.88 5.11 12.82
CA LEU A 115 -0.78 4.61 12.01
C LEU A 115 -0.04 3.47 12.71
N LEU A 116 0.30 2.43 11.95
CA LEU A 116 1.25 1.40 12.36
C LEU A 116 2.38 1.32 11.34
N HIS A 117 3.59 1.68 11.74
CA HIS A 117 4.77 1.55 10.91
C HIS A 117 5.61 0.35 11.34
N VAL A 118 6.14 -0.38 10.37
CA VAL A 118 7.17 -1.40 10.55
C VAL A 118 8.37 -0.98 9.71
N CYS A 119 9.54 -0.86 10.31
CA CYS A 119 10.74 -0.38 9.61
C CYS A 119 11.97 -1.22 9.95
N GLY A 120 12.88 -1.37 8.99
CA GLY A 120 14.20 -1.94 9.25
C GLY A 120 15.15 -0.89 9.80
N SER A 121 15.95 -1.22 10.83
CA SER A 121 16.86 -0.25 11.48
C SER A 121 17.98 0.25 10.55
N LEU A 122 18.27 -0.47 9.45
CA LEU A 122 19.27 -0.11 8.45
C LEU A 122 18.63 0.41 7.15
N ASP A 123 17.31 0.58 7.10
CA ASP A 123 16.61 1.11 5.94
C ASP A 123 16.68 2.65 5.94
N PRO A 124 17.27 3.30 4.91
CA PRO A 124 17.34 4.76 4.84
C PRO A 124 15.97 5.45 4.73
N LEU A 125 14.91 4.72 4.35
CA LEU A 125 13.56 5.27 4.32
C LEU A 125 13.02 5.54 5.73
N SER A 126 13.50 4.81 6.76
CA SER A 126 13.10 5.07 8.15
C SER A 126 13.42 6.51 8.56
N VAL A 127 14.63 6.99 8.23
CA VAL A 127 15.13 8.32 8.56
C VAL A 127 14.36 9.43 7.85
N ASN A 128 14.07 9.24 6.56
CA ASN A 128 13.52 10.33 5.73
C ASN A 128 11.99 10.32 5.64
N HIS A 129 11.33 9.25 6.08
CA HIS A 129 9.87 9.12 5.96
C HIS A 129 9.22 8.73 7.28
N THR A 130 9.64 7.64 7.93
CA THR A 130 8.98 7.20 9.17
C THR A 130 9.19 8.15 10.32
N TYR A 131 10.42 8.53 10.66
CA TYR A 131 10.68 9.40 11.81
C TYR A 131 10.03 10.78 11.69
N PRO A 132 10.02 11.44 10.50
CA PRO A 132 9.24 12.67 10.32
C PRO A 132 7.74 12.47 10.54
N ILE A 133 7.14 11.40 10.02
CA ILE A 133 5.71 11.10 10.22
C ILE A 133 5.43 10.88 11.71
N GLU A 134 6.25 10.07 12.38
CA GLU A 134 6.13 9.77 13.81
C GLU A 134 6.23 11.02 14.67
N SER A 135 7.25 11.85 14.43
CA SER A 135 7.43 13.12 15.14
C SER A 135 6.22 14.04 14.98
N ILE A 136 5.71 14.22 13.76
CA ILE A 136 4.56 15.09 13.49
C ILE A 136 3.30 14.53 14.15
N TYR A 137 3.03 13.23 14.00
CA TYR A 137 1.86 12.60 14.61
C TYR A 137 1.87 12.75 16.12
N HIS A 138 2.98 12.44 16.78
CA HIS A 138 3.07 12.58 18.23
C HIS A 138 2.91 14.03 18.70
N GLN A 139 3.57 14.98 18.04
CA GLN A 139 3.49 16.40 18.41
C GLN A 139 2.07 16.96 18.30
N LEU A 140 1.30 16.47 17.34
CA LEU A 140 -0.07 16.92 17.09
C LEU A 140 -1.13 16.03 17.78
N GLY A 141 -0.73 15.08 18.62
CA GLY A 141 -1.64 14.21 19.38
C GLY A 141 -2.25 13.05 18.59
N GLY A 142 -1.72 12.75 17.40
CA GLY A 142 -2.09 11.59 16.59
C GLY A 142 -1.59 10.26 17.17
N ARG A 143 -2.29 9.17 16.85
CA ARG A 143 -1.93 7.81 17.27
C ARG A 143 -1.03 7.15 16.23
N ILE A 144 0.24 6.99 16.58
CA ILE A 144 1.19 6.19 15.81
C ILE A 144 1.89 5.17 16.70
N SER A 145 2.14 3.99 16.14
CA SER A 145 3.05 3.00 16.71
C SER A 145 4.09 2.62 15.65
N VAL A 146 5.37 2.61 16.04
CA VAL A 146 6.48 2.24 15.17
C VAL A 146 7.18 1.01 15.73
N MET A 147 7.33 -0.03 14.90
CA MET A 147 8.10 -1.23 15.21
C MET A 147 9.36 -1.24 14.37
N ILE A 148 10.52 -1.25 15.03
CA ILE A 148 11.83 -1.31 14.37
C ILE A 148 12.34 -2.75 14.42
N LYS A 149 12.68 -3.29 13.25
CA LYS A 149 13.34 -4.59 13.07
C LYS A 149 14.85 -4.36 13.03
N ASP A 150 15.55 -4.79 14.07
CA ASP A 150 17.00 -4.62 14.20
C ASP A 150 17.77 -5.33 13.08
N SER A 151 18.81 -4.67 12.58
CA SER A 151 19.73 -5.17 11.55
C SER A 151 19.09 -5.47 10.18
N VAL A 152 17.87 -4.98 9.93
CA VAL A 152 17.17 -5.17 8.65
C VAL A 152 17.32 -3.92 7.78
N GLY A 153 17.76 -4.09 6.53
CA GLY A 153 17.85 -3.02 5.52
C GLY A 153 16.67 -2.99 4.53
N HIS A 154 16.74 -2.11 3.53
CA HIS A 154 15.66 -1.95 2.55
C HIS A 154 15.45 -3.21 1.70
N VAL A 155 14.21 -3.72 1.68
CA VAL A 155 13.86 -4.91 0.88
C VAL A 155 13.77 -4.53 -0.60
N ARG A 156 14.65 -5.11 -1.42
CA ARG A 156 14.60 -4.95 -2.88
C ARG A 156 13.54 -5.88 -3.46
N VAL A 157 12.41 -5.34 -3.91
CA VAL A 157 11.47 -6.11 -4.72
C VAL A 157 12.02 -6.23 -6.14
N ALA A 158 12.49 -7.42 -6.52
CA ALA A 158 12.94 -7.67 -7.88
C ALA A 158 11.77 -7.47 -8.85
N SER A 159 11.90 -6.53 -9.79
CA SER A 159 11.00 -6.51 -10.95
C SER A 159 11.31 -7.76 -11.78
N ARG A 160 10.35 -8.67 -11.93
CA ARG A 160 10.45 -9.69 -12.97
C ARG A 160 10.42 -8.97 -14.32
N ARG A 161 11.59 -8.66 -14.89
CA ARG A 161 11.70 -8.37 -16.32
C ARG A 161 11.28 -9.64 -17.04
N SER A 162 10.11 -9.61 -17.68
CA SER A 162 9.72 -10.60 -18.68
C SER A 162 10.75 -10.54 -19.81
N SER A 163 11.78 -11.38 -19.76
CA SER A 163 12.58 -11.71 -20.94
C SER A 163 11.73 -12.60 -21.84
N ARG A 164 10.88 -12.01 -22.69
CA ARG A 164 10.48 -12.69 -23.93
C ARG A 164 11.71 -12.68 -24.83
N GLN A 165 12.47 -13.77 -24.80
CA GLN A 165 13.24 -14.17 -25.97
C GLN A 165 12.23 -14.42 -27.09
N THR A 166 12.22 -13.54 -28.07
CA THR A 166 11.53 -13.77 -29.34
C THR A 166 12.32 -14.83 -30.10
N ASN A 167 11.84 -16.06 -30.11
CA ASN A 167 12.21 -17.00 -31.16
C ASN A 167 11.50 -16.55 -32.44
N SER A 168 12.23 -15.88 -33.33
CA SER A 168 11.81 -15.73 -34.73
C SER A 168 12.05 -17.05 -35.46
N PRO A 169 11.06 -17.62 -36.17
CA PRO A 169 11.31 -18.71 -37.09
C PRO A 169 11.97 -18.15 -38.35
N ALA A 170 13.14 -18.68 -38.72
CA ALA A 170 13.73 -18.43 -40.02
C ALA A 170 12.90 -19.15 -41.09
N THR A 171 12.32 -18.39 -42.03
CA THR A 171 11.75 -18.93 -43.26
C THR A 171 12.47 -18.30 -44.45
N SER A 172 13.20 -19.18 -45.14
CA SER A 172 13.75 -19.19 -46.50
C SER A 172 13.36 -18.11 -47.54
N ALA A 173 14.37 -17.68 -48.31
CA ALA A 173 14.37 -17.45 -49.77
C ALA A 173 15.84 -17.40 -50.25
N ILE A 174 16.38 -18.40 -50.95
CA ILE A 174 16.52 -18.50 -52.43
C ILE A 174 16.94 -17.19 -53.10
N GLN A 175 18.17 -17.08 -53.65
CA GLN A 175 18.50 -17.17 -55.10
C GLN A 175 19.96 -16.72 -55.43
N ALA A 176 20.41 -17.16 -56.62
CA ALA A 176 21.61 -16.77 -57.40
C ALA A 176 22.94 -17.43 -57.02
N GLY A 177 23.73 -18.01 -57.91
CA GLY A 177 23.71 -18.11 -59.37
C GLY A 177 24.98 -18.85 -59.80
#